data_AF-A0A0A2V375-F1
#
_entry.id   AF-A0A0A2V375-F1
#
_cell.length_a   1.000
_cell.length_b   1.000
_cell.length_c   1.000
_cell.angle_alpha   90.00
_cell.angle_beta   90.00
_cell.angle_gamma   90.00
#
_symmetry.space_group_name_H-M   'P 1'
#
loop_
_entity.id
_entity.type
_entity.pdbx_description
1 polymer ?
#
loop_
_entity_poly.entity_id
_entity_poly.type
_entity_poly.pdbx_seq_one_letter_code
_entity_poly.pdbx_strand_id
1 'polypeptide(L)'
;MRRFERIHDVVEPVEEYHRGGYHPVHLHDVFNKRYEVIGKLAFGRFSTVWLTHDQLLQRHVALKILKADVSRNNKELAMLLRLSAPGLDHPGKKHVIELLDYFEHDGPNGTHLCLVLPAMISDGEVISVNGRPHQAAYVRVISKQVLLGVDFLHKLGITHCGRSAPEA
;
A
#
# COMPACT_ATOMS: atom_id res chain seq x y z
N MET A 1 41.34 7.39 1.61
CA MET A 1 40.65 6.19 1.09
C MET A 1 39.22 6.18 1.60
N ARG A 2 38.21 6.18 0.74
CA ARG A 2 36.82 5.93 1.18
C ARG A 2 36.59 4.41 1.10
N ARG A 3 36.28 3.79 2.23
CA ARG A 3 36.13 2.33 2.39
C ARG A 3 34.83 1.77 1.79
N PHE A 4 33.86 2.63 1.51
CA PHE A 4 32.56 2.27 0.98
C PHE A 4 32.24 3.12 -0.25
N GLU A 5 31.73 2.48 -1.30
CA GLU A 5 31.10 3.17 -2.42
C GLU A 5 29.79 3.80 -1.95
N ARG A 6 29.46 4.98 -2.51
CA ARG A 6 28.17 5.60 -2.20
C ARG A 6 27.09 4.83 -2.94
N ILE A 7 26.14 4.28 -2.20
CA ILE A 7 24.92 3.73 -2.77
C ILE A 7 24.09 4.92 -3.27
N HIS A 8 23.91 5.01 -4.59
CA HIS A 8 23.06 6.02 -5.23
C HIS A 8 21.62 5.54 -5.40
N ASP A 9 21.40 4.23 -5.28
CA ASP A 9 20.08 3.64 -5.33
C ASP A 9 19.27 4.00 -4.10
N VAL A 10 17.95 4.07 -4.29
CA VAL A 10 16.99 4.28 -3.20
C VAL A 10 16.95 3.01 -2.36
N VAL A 11 17.83 2.94 -1.36
CA VAL A 11 17.88 1.88 -0.35
C VAL A 11 17.22 2.32 0.94
N GLU A 12 16.78 1.36 1.74
CA GLU A 12 16.23 1.66 3.05
C GLU A 12 17.28 2.29 3.95
N PRO A 13 16.94 3.38 4.65
CA PRO A 13 17.78 3.89 5.73
C PRO A 13 17.83 2.84 6.86
N VAL A 14 18.99 2.23 7.07
CA VAL A 14 19.21 1.21 8.11
C VAL A 14 18.92 1.77 9.51
N GLU A 15 19.14 3.07 9.69
CA GLU A 15 18.86 3.81 10.90
C GLU A 15 17.38 3.88 11.28
N GLU A 16 16.46 3.60 10.34
CA GLU A 16 15.00 3.56 10.60
C GLU A 16 14.53 2.19 11.12
N TYR A 17 15.43 1.21 11.29
CA TYR A 17 15.15 -0.06 11.96
C TYR A 17 15.49 0.00 13.45
N HIS A 18 14.67 0.73 14.20
CA HIS A 18 14.78 0.89 15.64
C HIS A 18 13.39 0.76 16.28
N ARG A 19 13.31 0.77 17.61
CA ARG A 19 12.04 0.84 18.33
C ARG A 19 11.20 2.03 17.84
N GLY A 20 9.99 1.78 17.37
CA GLY A 20 9.11 2.77 16.73
C GLY A 20 9.22 2.81 15.20
N GLY A 21 10.30 2.28 14.64
CA GLY A 21 10.64 2.30 13.23
C GLY A 21 10.07 1.13 12.41
N TYR A 22 10.79 0.73 11.35
CA TYR A 22 10.39 -0.38 10.47
C TYR A 22 10.44 -1.73 11.18
N HIS A 23 9.60 -2.67 10.75
CA HIS A 23 9.74 -4.07 11.12
C HIS A 23 10.83 -4.74 10.25
N PRO A 24 11.80 -5.48 10.83
CA PRO A 24 12.71 -6.29 10.04
C PRO A 24 11.98 -7.51 9.47
N VAL A 25 11.99 -7.68 8.14
CA VAL A 25 11.30 -8.76 7.43
C VAL A 25 12.31 -9.60 6.66
N HIS A 26 12.20 -10.92 6.76
CA HIS A 26 12.97 -11.88 5.99
C HIS A 26 12.08 -12.59 4.97
N LEU A 27 12.70 -13.10 3.90
CA LEU A 27 12.00 -13.98 2.97
C LEU A 27 11.53 -15.23 3.71
N HIS A 28 10.34 -15.72 3.37
CA HIS A 28 9.64 -16.83 4.01
C HIS A 28 9.13 -16.59 5.43
N ASP A 29 9.26 -15.36 5.97
CA ASP A 29 8.53 -15.01 7.19
C ASP A 29 7.03 -15.15 6.96
N VAL A 30 6.32 -15.71 7.94
CA VAL A 30 4.86 -15.91 7.87
C VAL A 30 4.16 -14.98 8.85
N PHE A 31 3.47 -13.98 8.31
CA PHE A 31 2.67 -13.04 9.09
C PHE A 31 1.25 -13.56 9.29
N ASN A 32 0.71 -13.34 10.50
CA ASN A 32 -0.62 -13.79 10.90
C ASN A 32 -0.91 -15.27 10.59
N LYS A 33 0.12 -16.13 10.63
CA LYS A 33 0.04 -17.57 10.30
C LYS A 33 -0.57 -17.85 8.91
N ARG A 34 -0.47 -16.91 7.97
CA ARG A 34 -1.16 -16.97 6.67
C ARG A 34 -0.38 -16.37 5.50
N TYR A 35 0.32 -15.27 5.74
CA TYR A 35 0.94 -14.47 4.67
C TYR A 35 2.45 -14.71 4.65
N GLU A 36 2.90 -15.57 3.74
CA GLU A 36 4.33 -15.89 3.58
C GLU A 36 5.01 -14.87 2.67
N VAL A 37 6.13 -14.29 3.12
CA VAL A 37 6.89 -13.29 2.36
C VAL A 37 7.66 -13.93 1.21
N ILE A 38 7.39 -13.47 -0.02
CA ILE A 38 8.07 -13.90 -1.24
C ILE A 38 9.20 -12.93 -1.61
N GLY A 39 8.94 -11.63 -1.47
CA GLY A 39 9.86 -10.61 -1.93
C GLY A 39 9.38 -9.22 -1.59
N LYS A 40 10.27 -8.24 -1.74
CA LYS A 40 9.95 -6.86 -1.44
C LYS A 40 9.43 -6.13 -2.66
N LEU A 41 8.35 -5.37 -2.51
CA LEU A 41 7.76 -4.56 -3.58
C LEU A 41 8.19 -3.09 -3.50
N ALA A 42 8.13 -2.50 -2.31
CA ALA A 42 8.44 -1.10 -2.13
C ALA A 42 8.78 -0.77 -0.67
N PHE A 43 9.29 0.44 -0.45
CA PHE A 43 9.32 1.08 0.85
C PHE A 43 9.12 2.58 0.70
N GLY A 44 8.72 3.22 1.78
CA GLY A 44 8.62 4.66 1.87
C GLY A 44 8.62 5.10 3.32
N ARG A 45 8.55 6.41 3.55
CA ARG A 45 8.75 7.04 4.87
C ARG A 45 8.05 6.36 6.06
N PHE A 46 6.88 5.76 5.85
CA PHE A 46 6.01 5.25 6.93
C PHE A 46 5.81 3.73 6.93
N SER A 47 6.26 3.00 5.90
CA SER A 47 5.96 1.58 5.76
C SER A 47 6.85 0.89 4.73
N THR A 48 6.93 -0.43 4.83
CA THR A 48 7.43 -1.31 3.78
C THR A 48 6.28 -2.08 3.13
N VAL A 49 6.44 -2.52 1.88
CA VAL A 49 5.44 -3.29 1.13
C VAL A 49 6.09 -4.53 0.55
N TRP A 50 5.47 -5.67 0.78
CA TRP A 50 6.00 -6.99 0.45
C TRP A 50 5.01 -7.77 -0.40
N LEU A 51 5.53 -8.50 -1.38
CA LEU A 51 4.78 -9.54 -2.07
C LEU A 51 4.70 -10.74 -1.13
N THR A 52 3.48 -11.21 -0.91
CA THR A 52 3.22 -12.34 -0.02
C THR A 52 2.30 -13.36 -0.68
N HIS A 53 2.46 -14.62 -0.32
CA HIS A 53 1.53 -15.69 -0.64
C HIS A 53 0.50 -15.81 0.49
N ASP A 54 -0.77 -15.59 0.16
CA ASP A 54 -1.90 -15.91 1.03
C ASP A 54 -2.14 -17.43 0.99
N GLN A 55 -1.65 -18.13 2.02
CA GLN A 55 -1.73 -19.58 2.12
C GLN A 55 -3.16 -20.10 2.33
N LEU A 56 -4.10 -19.26 2.75
CA LEU A 56 -5.50 -19.67 2.91
C LEU A 56 -6.25 -19.65 1.59
N LEU A 57 -6.13 -18.54 0.84
CA LEU A 57 -6.83 -18.34 -0.42
C LEU A 57 -5.99 -18.71 -1.66
N GLN A 58 -4.76 -19.17 -1.46
CA GLN A 58 -3.82 -19.61 -2.52
C GLN A 58 -3.64 -18.55 -3.61
N ARG A 59 -3.32 -17.32 -3.20
CA ARG A 59 -3.15 -16.18 -4.10
C ARG A 59 -2.04 -15.25 -3.64
N HIS A 60 -1.53 -14.42 -4.54
CA HIS A 60 -0.59 -13.37 -4.17
C HIS A 60 -1.31 -12.11 -3.68
N VAL A 61 -0.80 -11.50 -2.61
CA VAL A 61 -1.28 -10.24 -2.04
C VAL A 61 -0.10 -9.34 -1.67
N ALA A 62 -0.33 -8.04 -1.61
CA ALA A 62 0.63 -7.08 -1.10
C ALA A 62 0.41 -6.87 0.40
N LEU A 63 1.43 -7.14 1.20
CA LEU A 63 1.44 -6.89 2.64
C LEU A 63 2.17 -5.57 2.93
N LYS A 64 1.43 -4.54 3.31
CA LYS A 64 1.98 -3.25 3.74
C LYS A 64 2.15 -3.25 5.25
N ILE A 65 3.39 -3.14 5.72
CA ILE A 65 3.75 -3.14 7.15
C ILE A 65 4.15 -1.73 7.55
N LEU A 66 3.36 -1.08 8.39
CA LEU A 66 3.62 0.27 8.86
C LEU A 66 4.72 0.27 9.92
N LYS A 67 5.45 1.39 10.06
CA LYS A 67 6.35 1.61 11.20
C LYS A 67 5.55 1.56 12.51
N ALA A 68 6.17 1.10 13.59
CA ALA A 68 5.45 0.89 14.85
C ALA A 68 4.84 2.20 15.40
N ASP A 69 5.57 3.32 15.35
CA ASP A 69 5.10 4.61 15.90
C ASP A 69 3.92 5.21 15.14
N VAL A 70 3.78 4.90 13.85
CA VAL A 70 2.66 5.37 13.02
C VAL A 70 1.54 4.35 12.91
N SER A 71 1.70 3.16 13.50
CA SER A 71 0.68 2.10 13.46
C SER A 71 -0.49 2.38 14.39
N ARG A 72 -0.23 3.02 15.53
CA ARG A 72 -1.28 3.38 16.50
C ARG A 72 -2.17 4.50 15.96
N ASN A 73 -3.49 4.35 16.08
CA ASN A 73 -4.49 5.35 15.67
C ASN A 73 -4.32 5.82 14.21
N ASN A 74 -3.89 4.91 13.34
CA ASN A 74 -3.58 5.25 11.96
C ASN A 74 -4.86 5.53 11.15
N LYS A 75 -4.94 6.73 10.55
CA LYS A 75 -6.09 7.17 9.75
C LYS A 75 -6.25 6.36 8.45
N GLU A 76 -5.18 5.76 7.93
CA GLU A 76 -5.21 4.94 6.71
C GLU A 76 -6.12 3.73 6.87
N LEU A 77 -6.04 3.01 8.00
CA LEU A 77 -6.93 1.88 8.27
C LEU A 77 -8.40 2.32 8.29
N ALA A 78 -8.72 3.40 9.02
CA ALA A 78 -10.08 3.91 9.11
C ALA A 78 -10.62 4.33 7.72
N MET A 79 -9.79 4.96 6.88
CA MET A 79 -10.16 5.30 5.51
C MET A 79 -10.39 4.05 4.66
N LEU A 80 -9.49 3.08 4.70
CA LEU A 80 -9.59 1.84 3.93
C LEU A 80 -10.80 0.99 4.32
N LEU A 81 -11.13 0.93 5.61
CA LEU A 81 -12.36 0.29 6.10
C LEU A 81 -13.61 1.01 5.58
N ARG A 82 -13.63 2.35 5.61
CA ARG A 82 -14.72 3.15 5.06
C ARG A 82 -14.91 2.90 3.56
N LEU A 83 -13.83 2.78 2.79
CA LEU A 83 -13.86 2.47 1.35
C LEU A 83 -14.35 1.06 1.06
N SER A 84 -14.09 0.12 1.97
CA SER A 84 -14.45 -1.30 1.83
C SER A 84 -15.83 -1.61 2.41
N ALA A 85 -16.56 -0.61 2.92
CA ALA A 85 -17.87 -0.82 3.52
C ALA A 85 -18.87 -1.48 2.53
N PRO A 86 -19.73 -2.39 3.04
CA PRO A 86 -20.78 -3.00 2.24
C PRO A 86 -21.83 -1.96 1.84
N GLY A 87 -22.53 -2.19 0.73
CA GLY A 87 -23.59 -1.30 0.24
C GLY A 87 -23.12 -0.07 -0.55
N LEU A 88 -21.81 0.14 -0.68
CA LEU A 88 -21.27 1.17 -1.56
C LEU A 88 -21.39 0.76 -3.03
N ASP A 89 -22.52 1.10 -3.63
CA ASP A 89 -22.79 0.89 -5.06
C ASP A 89 -22.34 2.12 -5.87
N HIS A 90 -21.11 2.07 -6.37
CA HIS A 90 -20.57 3.11 -7.22
C HIS A 90 -19.64 2.52 -8.29
N PRO A 91 -19.79 2.89 -9.58
CA PRO A 91 -18.95 2.36 -10.66
C PRO A 91 -17.45 2.66 -10.48
N GLY A 92 -17.13 3.69 -9.70
CA GLY A 92 -15.76 4.06 -9.32
C GLY A 92 -15.13 3.23 -8.21
N LYS A 93 -15.89 2.46 -7.43
CA LYS A 93 -15.35 1.67 -6.31
C LYS A 93 -14.25 0.70 -6.76
N LYS A 94 -14.45 0.03 -7.91
CA LYS A 94 -13.47 -0.87 -8.54
C LYS A 94 -12.19 -0.19 -9.03
N HIS A 95 -12.13 1.14 -9.03
CA HIS A 95 -10.96 1.93 -9.42
C HIS A 95 -10.24 2.53 -8.20
N VAL A 96 -10.65 2.17 -6.99
CA VAL A 96 -10.01 2.52 -5.72
C VAL A 96 -9.54 1.22 -5.06
N ILE A 97 -8.37 1.26 -4.43
CA ILE A 97 -7.80 0.08 -3.79
C ILE A 97 -8.69 -0.43 -2.65
N GLU A 98 -8.91 -1.74 -2.62
CA GLU A 98 -9.69 -2.43 -1.59
C GLU A 98 -8.76 -2.97 -0.50
N LEU A 99 -9.21 -2.92 0.76
CA LEU A 99 -8.56 -3.61 1.86
C LEU A 99 -9.08 -5.04 1.94
N LEU A 100 -8.19 -6.02 1.78
CA LEU A 100 -8.54 -7.44 1.77
C LEU A 100 -8.57 -8.03 3.19
N ASP A 101 -7.66 -7.57 4.04
CA ASP A 101 -7.51 -8.00 5.44
C ASP A 101 -6.60 -6.99 6.17
N TYR A 102 -6.60 -7.00 7.49
CA TYR A 102 -5.66 -6.23 8.31
C TYR A 102 -5.44 -6.90 9.65
N PHE A 103 -4.27 -6.70 10.23
CA PHE A 103 -3.94 -7.23 11.55
C PHE A 103 -2.79 -6.43 12.19
N GLU A 104 -2.60 -6.62 13.48
CA GLU A 104 -1.42 -6.11 14.18
C GLU A 104 -0.37 -7.23 14.29
N HIS A 105 0.90 -6.84 14.18
CA HIS A 105 2.03 -7.75 14.31
C HIS A 105 3.02 -7.19 15.34
N ASP A 106 3.27 -7.96 16.40
CA ASP A 106 4.27 -7.63 17.41
C ASP A 106 5.66 -8.05 16.93
N GLY A 107 6.48 -7.06 16.64
CA GLY A 107 7.87 -7.24 16.24
C GLY A 107 8.87 -6.66 17.26
N PRO A 108 10.18 -6.81 17.00
CA PRO A 108 11.22 -6.29 17.90
C PRO A 108 11.20 -4.76 18.05
N ASN A 109 10.61 -4.07 17.07
CA ASN A 109 10.53 -2.61 17.03
C ASN A 109 9.18 -2.06 17.52
N GLY A 110 8.28 -2.92 18.02
CA GLY A 110 6.96 -2.54 18.52
C GLY A 110 5.84 -3.26 17.78
N THR A 111 4.61 -2.77 17.96
CA THR A 111 3.42 -3.31 17.29
C THR A 111 3.20 -2.59 15.95
N HIS A 112 3.08 -3.36 14.88
CA HIS A 112 2.97 -2.86 13.51
C HIS A 112 1.59 -3.16 12.94
N LEU A 113 0.92 -2.14 12.41
CA LEU A 113 -0.29 -2.30 11.63
C LEU A 113 0.10 -2.87 10.26
N CYS A 114 -0.49 -4.01 9.93
CA CYS A 114 -0.31 -4.70 8.67
C CYS A 114 -1.62 -4.61 7.86
N LEU A 115 -1.51 -4.12 6.62
CA LEU A 115 -2.61 -3.98 5.68
C LEU A 115 -2.40 -4.93 4.52
N VAL A 116 -3.39 -5.78 4.23
CA VAL A 116 -3.36 -6.73 3.11
C VAL A 116 -4.15 -6.14 1.95
N LEU A 117 -3.48 -5.96 0.83
CA LEU A 117 -3.99 -5.27 -0.35
C LEU A 117 -3.84 -6.18 -1.59
N PRO A 118 -4.59 -5.94 -2.67
CA PRO A 118 -4.35 -6.61 -3.95
C PRO A 118 -2.90 -6.41 -4.39
N ALA A 119 -2.26 -7.48 -4.86
CA ALA A 119 -0.93 -7.39 -5.45
C ALA A 119 -1.03 -6.67 -6.81
N MET A 120 -0.69 -5.38 -6.80
CA MET A 120 -0.67 -4.55 -8.00
C MET A 120 0.77 -4.44 -8.50
N ILE A 121 1.05 -5.06 -9.64
CA ILE A 121 2.31 -4.85 -10.36
C ILE A 121 2.02 -3.75 -11.39
N SER A 122 2.55 -2.56 -11.16
CA SER A 122 2.55 -1.52 -12.21
C SER A 122 3.71 -1.81 -13.14
N ASP A 123 3.42 -2.14 -14.39
CA ASP A 123 4.36 -1.98 -15.48
C ASP A 123 4.41 -0.49 -15.84
N GLY A 124 5.20 0.30 -15.10
CA GLY A 124 5.42 1.71 -15.46
C GLY A 124 5.88 1.88 -16.92
N GLU A 125 6.49 0.85 -17.50
CA GLU A 125 6.83 0.74 -18.92
C GLU A 125 5.61 0.78 -19.87
N VAL A 126 4.41 0.39 -19.44
CA VAL A 126 3.21 0.43 -20.29
C VAL A 126 2.68 1.86 -20.50
N ILE A 127 2.98 2.79 -19.60
CA ILE A 127 2.59 4.19 -19.78
C ILE A 127 3.43 4.85 -20.88
N SER A 128 4.66 4.36 -21.12
CA SER A 128 5.56 4.87 -22.15
C SER A 128 6.19 3.76 -23.00
N VAL A 129 5.70 3.58 -24.24
CA VAL A 129 6.42 2.75 -25.22
C VAL A 129 7.59 3.57 -25.76
N ASN A 130 8.83 3.14 -25.49
CA ASN A 130 10.04 3.79 -26.00
C ASN A 130 10.13 5.30 -25.68
N GLY A 131 9.69 5.71 -24.48
CA GLY A 131 9.68 7.12 -24.05
C GLY A 131 8.64 8.01 -24.74
N ARG A 132 7.74 7.44 -25.55
CA ARG A 132 6.60 8.16 -26.14
C ARG A 132 5.35 7.96 -25.29
N PRO A 133 4.53 9.00 -25.07
CA PRO A 133 3.22 8.85 -24.47
C PRO A 133 2.41 7.79 -25.21
N HIS A 134 1.69 6.95 -24.47
CA HIS A 134 0.81 5.96 -25.05
C HIS A 134 -0.29 6.61 -25.93
N GLN A 135 -0.97 5.81 -26.75
CA GLN A 135 -1.99 6.34 -27.66
C GLN A 135 -3.05 7.15 -26.89
N ALA A 136 -3.55 8.24 -27.47
CA ALA A 136 -4.56 9.08 -26.84
C ALA A 136 -5.79 8.29 -26.36
N ALA A 137 -6.13 7.19 -27.06
CA ALA A 137 -7.17 6.26 -26.64
C ALA A 137 -6.88 5.60 -25.28
N TYR A 138 -5.65 5.15 -25.03
CA TYR A 138 -5.25 4.57 -23.75
C TYR A 138 -5.33 5.60 -22.62
N VAL A 139 -4.78 6.80 -22.86
CA VAL A 139 -4.83 7.91 -21.88
C VAL A 139 -6.27 8.21 -21.49
N ARG A 140 -7.20 8.28 -22.47
CA ARG A 140 -8.63 8.50 -22.20
C ARG A 140 -9.24 7.41 -21.32
N VAL A 141 -8.88 6.15 -21.53
CA VAL A 141 -9.37 5.02 -20.72
C VAL A 141 -8.88 5.16 -19.27
N ILE A 142 -7.58 5.39 -19.06
CA ILE A 142 -7.03 5.57 -17.70
C ILE A 142 -7.61 6.82 -17.03
N SER A 143 -7.71 7.95 -17.75
CA SER A 143 -8.34 9.17 -17.21
C SER A 143 -9.78 8.92 -16.77
N LYS A 144 -10.57 8.16 -17.54
CA LYS A 144 -11.94 7.79 -17.15
C LYS A 144 -11.95 6.98 -15.85
N GLN A 145 -11.06 6.00 -15.70
CA GLN A 145 -10.97 5.18 -14.49
C GLN A 145 -10.59 6.02 -13.26
N VAL A 146 -9.59 6.90 -13.40
CA VAL A 146 -9.16 7.82 -12.35
C VAL A 146 -10.30 8.75 -11.95
N LEU A 147 -11.00 9.36 -12.92
CA LEU A 147 -12.13 10.25 -12.65
C LEU A 147 -13.28 9.54 -11.93
N LEU A 148 -13.60 8.30 -12.33
CA LEU A 148 -14.61 7.50 -11.64
C LEU A 148 -14.18 7.18 -10.19
N GLY A 149 -12.92 6.83 -9.97
CA GLY A 149 -12.38 6.60 -8.63
C GLY A 149 -12.41 7.86 -7.77
N VAL A 150 -12.04 9.01 -8.31
CA VAL A 150 -12.11 10.30 -7.60
C VAL A 150 -13.57 10.69 -7.30
N ASP A 151 -14.50 10.52 -8.24
CA ASP A 151 -15.93 10.75 -8.00
C ASP A 151 -16.48 9.87 -6.86
N PHE A 152 -16.06 8.60 -6.82
CA PHE A 152 -16.39 7.70 -5.71
C PHE A 152 -15.91 8.24 -4.35
N LEU A 153 -14.63 8.64 -4.28
CA LEU A 153 -14.04 9.19 -3.06
C LEU A 153 -14.77 10.46 -2.61
N HIS A 154 -15.07 11.37 -3.54
CA HIS A 154 -15.78 12.61 -3.26
C HIS A 154 -17.20 12.36 -2.75
N LYS A 155 -17.94 11.39 -3.29
CA LYS A 155 -19.27 10.99 -2.78
C LYS A 155 -19.23 10.47 -1.34
N LEU A 156 -18.11 9.90 -0.92
CA LEU A 156 -17.88 9.47 0.46
C LEU A 156 -17.39 10.60 1.39
N GLY A 157 -17.23 11.82 0.86
CA GLY A 157 -16.68 12.96 1.58
C GLY A 157 -15.16 12.92 1.77
N ILE A 158 -14.45 12.08 1.00
CA ILE A 158 -13.00 11.91 1.08
C ILE A 158 -12.36 12.82 0.05
N THR A 159 -11.55 13.79 0.49
CA THR A 159 -10.76 14.68 -0.37
C THR A 159 -9.30 14.67 0.04
N HIS A 160 -8.40 14.95 -0.91
CA HIS A 160 -6.97 15.04 -0.64
C HIS A 160 -6.68 16.18 0.35
N CYS A 161 -5.97 15.88 1.45
CA CYS A 161 -5.74 16.81 2.57
C CYS A 161 -7.02 17.42 3.19
N GLY A 162 -8.20 16.86 2.92
CA GLY A 162 -9.47 17.37 3.43
C GLY A 162 -9.65 17.14 4.92
N ARG A 163 -10.24 18.13 5.62
CA ARG A 163 -10.92 17.86 6.89
C ARG A 163 -12.07 16.91 6.58
N SER A 164 -12.15 15.77 7.25
CA SER A 164 -13.42 15.02 7.30
C SER A 164 -14.50 16.02 7.72
N ALA A 165 -15.53 16.18 6.89
CA ALA A 165 -16.67 17.02 7.27
C ALA A 165 -17.16 16.57 8.66
N PRO A 166 -17.48 17.49 9.58
CA PRO A 166 -17.93 17.12 10.91
C PRO A 166 -19.17 16.21 10.78
N GLU A 167 -19.15 15.11 11.53
CA GLU A 167 -20.33 14.25 11.68
C GLU A 167 -21.48 15.11 12.24
N ALA A 168 -22.61 15.07 11.53
CA ALA A 168 -23.83 15.77 11.92
C ALA A 168 -24.63 14.96 12.96
#